data_AF-A0A021X8C4-F1
#
_entry.id   AF-A0A021X8C4-F1
#
_cell.length_a   1.000
_cell.length_b   1.000
_cell.length_c   1.000
_cell.angle_alpha   90.00
_cell.angle_beta   90.00
_cell.angle_gamma   90.00
#
_symmetry.space_group_name_H-M   'P 1'
#
loop_
_entity.id
_entity.type
_entity.pdbx_description
1 polymer ?
#
loop_
_entity_poly.entity_id
_entity_poly.type
_entity_poly.pdbx_seq_one_letter_code
_entity_poly.pdbx_strand_id
1 'polypeptide(L)' 'MTITFLEAYALHGPDVERIAFSMGIKPHEADRLINREMDLRRADMPRHGRHLDRPRAMVPFAGFDPTEKSWWGK' A
#
# COMPACT_ATOMS: atom_id res chain seq x y z
N MET A 1 -25.43 -8.03 -15.76
CA MET A 1 -24.48 -7.26 -16.58
C MET A 1 -23.23 -7.10 -15.75
N THR A 2 -22.11 -7.65 -16.18
CA THR A 2 -20.80 -7.49 -15.51
C THR A 2 -20.23 -6.13 -15.91
N ILE A 3 -20.03 -5.25 -14.94
CA ILE A 3 -19.37 -3.96 -15.18
C ILE A 3 -17.86 -4.14 -15.22
N THR A 4 -17.15 -3.23 -15.89
CA THR A 4 -15.69 -3.24 -15.91
C THR A 4 -15.12 -2.84 -14.54
N PHE A 5 -13.85 -3.18 -14.27
CA PHE A 5 -13.17 -2.79 -13.04
C PHE A 5 -13.18 -1.26 -12.84
N LEU A 6 -12.88 -0.48 -13.87
CA LEU A 6 -12.84 0.99 -13.77
C LEU A 6 -14.21 1.59 -13.47
N GLU A 7 -15.29 1.04 -14.04
CA GLU A 7 -16.65 1.46 -13.71
C GLU A 7 -17.01 1.11 -12.26
N ALA A 8 -16.70 -0.12 -11.81
CA ALA A 8 -16.91 -0.53 -10.43
C ALA A 8 -16.12 0.33 -9.44
N TYR A 9 -14.87 0.62 -9.78
CA TYR A 9 -13.97 1.45 -8.99
C TYR A 9 -14.42 2.91 -8.95
N ALA A 10 -14.94 3.45 -10.05
CA ALA A 10 -15.52 4.79 -10.08
C ALA A 10 -16.80 4.89 -9.23
N LEU A 11 -17.61 3.84 -9.21
CA LEU A 11 -18.89 3.81 -8.48
C LEU A 11 -18.72 3.57 -6.98
N HIS A 12 -17.78 2.69 -6.59
CA HIS A 12 -17.65 2.23 -5.20
C HIS A 12 -16.36 2.70 -4.51
N GLY A 13 -15.40 3.26 -5.25
CA GLY A 13 -14.05 3.48 -4.73
C GLY A 13 -13.29 2.17 -4.54
N PRO A 14 -12.21 2.14 -3.73
CA PRO A 14 -11.43 0.94 -3.44
C PRO A 14 -12.13 0.00 -2.44
N ASP A 15 -13.39 -0.35 -2.72
CA ASP A 15 -14.18 -1.30 -1.92
C ASP A 15 -14.13 -2.70 -2.54
N VAL A 16 -13.36 -3.58 -1.91
CA VAL A 16 -13.08 -4.94 -2.38
C VAL A 16 -14.36 -5.75 -2.57
N GLU A 17 -15.26 -5.71 -1.60
CA GLU A 17 -16.47 -6.56 -1.60
C GLU A 17 -17.47 -6.09 -2.67
N ARG A 18 -17.68 -4.77 -2.78
CA ARG A 18 -18.59 -4.22 -3.78
C ARG A 18 -18.06 -4.39 -5.19
N ILE A 19 -16.76 -4.22 -5.41
CA ILE A 19 -16.14 -4.47 -6.72
C ILE A 19 -16.21 -5.95 -7.08
N ALA A 20 -15.90 -6.85 -6.14
CA ALA A 20 -15.96 -8.29 -6.36
C ALA A 20 -17.37 -8.74 -6.74
N PHE A 21 -18.39 -8.26 -6.02
CA PHE A 21 -19.79 -8.53 -6.30
C PHE A 21 -20.21 -8.01 -7.68
N SER A 22 -19.89 -6.75 -8.00
CA SER A 22 -20.31 -6.11 -9.25
C SER A 22 -19.62 -6.70 -10.49
N MET A 23 -18.39 -7.21 -10.35
CA MET A 23 -17.65 -7.89 -11.42
C MET A 23 -17.90 -9.40 -11.46
N GLY A 24 -18.49 -9.99 -10.43
CA GLY A 24 -18.66 -11.44 -10.30
C GLY A 24 -17.33 -12.20 -10.13
N ILE A 25 -16.33 -11.56 -9.51
CA ILE A 25 -15.00 -12.15 -9.24
C ILE A 25 -14.82 -12.44 -7.76
N LYS A 26 -13.74 -13.14 -7.38
CA LYS A 26 -13.45 -13.36 -5.96
C LYS A 26 -12.90 -12.10 -5.29
N PRO A 27 -13.13 -11.88 -3.99
CA PRO A 27 -12.59 -10.72 -3.27
C PRO A 27 -11.08 -10.52 -3.43
N HIS A 28 -10.28 -11.60 -3.39
CA HIS A 28 -8.82 -11.50 -3.58
C HIS A 28 -8.40 -11.15 -5.02
N GLU A 29 -9.28 -11.30 -6.01
CA GLU A 29 -9.05 -10.83 -7.38
C GLU A 29 -9.32 -9.33 -7.46
N ALA A 30 -10.42 -8.87 -6.84
CA ALA A 30 -10.73 -7.45 -6.73
C ALA A 30 -9.64 -6.67 -5.97
N ASP A 31 -9.15 -7.21 -4.84
CA ASP A 31 -8.06 -6.61 -4.07
C ASP A 31 -6.77 -6.44 -4.89
N ARG A 32 -6.40 -7.44 -5.69
CA ARG A 32 -5.24 -7.34 -6.59
C ARG A 32 -5.39 -6.24 -7.64
N LEU A 33 -6.60 -6.06 -8.20
CA LEU A 33 -6.87 -5.01 -9.17
C LEU A 33 -6.84 -3.62 -8.53
N ILE A 34 -7.41 -3.48 -7.34
CA ILE A 34 -7.38 -2.24 -6.55
C ILE A 34 -5.94 -1.85 -6.21
N ASN A 35 -5.14 -2.79 -5.72
CA ASN A 35 -3.74 -2.55 -5.37
C ASN A 35 -2.94 -2.11 -6.61
N ARG A 36 -3.14 -2.77 -7.76
CA ARG A 36 -2.51 -2.39 -9.02
C ARG A 36 -2.89 -0.97 -9.46
N GLU A 37 -4.17 -0.61 -9.38
CA GLU A 37 -4.64 0.73 -9.72
C GLU A 37 -4.06 1.81 -8.78
N MET A 38 -4.02 1.51 -7.48
CA MET A 38 -3.44 2.41 -6.47
C MET A 38 -1.93 2.58 -6.66
N ASP A 39 -1.21 1.52 -7.02
CA ASP A 39 0.22 1.58 -7.32
C ASP A 39 0.51 2.41 -8.58
N LEU A 40 -0.31 2.29 -9.62
CA LEU A 40 -0.22 3.13 -10.82
C LEU A 40 -0.44 4.61 -10.47
N ARG A 41 -1.48 4.93 -9.69
CA ARG A 41 -1.74 6.31 -9.22
C ARG A 41 -0.62 6.86 -8.35
N ARG A 42 0.02 6.00 -7.54
CA ARG A 42 1.19 6.36 -6.72
C ARG A 42 2.45 6.55 -7.57
N ALA A 43 2.60 5.81 -8.66
CA ALA A 43 3.75 5.95 -9.56
C ALA A 43 3.76 7.30 -10.29
N ASP A 44 2.58 7.83 -10.61
CA ASP A 44 2.42 9.16 -11.23
C ASP A 44 2.55 10.32 -10.24
N MET A 45 2.51 10.04 -8.92
CA MET A 45 2.79 11.06 -7.92
C MET A 45 4.31 11.34 -7.90
N PRO A 46 4.78 12.59 -8.12
CA PRO A 46 6.20 12.90 -7.98
C PRO A 46 6.61 12.50 -6.58
N ARG A 47 7.53 11.53 -6.47
CA ARG A 47 8.10 11.02 -5.21
C ARG A 47 8.67 12.20 -4.43
N HIS A 48 7.83 12.87 -3.65
CA HIS A 48 8.27 13.85 -2.67
C HIS A 48 8.99 13.06 -1.58
N GLY A 49 10.31 13.02 -1.72
CA GLY A 49 11.21 12.47 -0.71
C GLY A 49 11.50 10.99 -0.91
N ARG A 50 12.55 10.72 -1.68
CA ARG A 50 13.52 9.69 -1.29
C ARG A 50 14.03 10.04 0.12
N HIS A 51 13.33 9.54 1.14
CA HIS A 51 13.80 9.50 2.52
C HIS A 51 14.20 8.08 2.93
N LEU A 52 14.45 7.21 1.93
CA LEU A 52 14.95 5.85 2.12
C LEU A 52 16.49 5.78 2.15
N ASP A 53 17.19 6.88 1.81
CA ASP A 53 18.66 6.94 1.88
C ASP A 53 19.17 7.53 3.22
N ARG A 54 18.27 7.93 4.12
CA ARG A 54 18.64 8.18 5.51
C ARG A 54 18.25 6.93 6.30
N PRO A 55 19.18 6.21 6.95
CA PRO A 55 18.78 5.23 7.95
C PRO A 55 17.84 5.96 8.91
N ARG A 56 16.65 5.39 9.16
CA ARG A 56 15.72 5.96 10.15
C ARG A 56 16.54 6.20 11.40
N ALA A 57 16.73 7.47 11.78
CA ALA A 57 17.39 7.79 13.03
C ALA A 57 16.61 7.07 14.12
N MET A 58 17.27 6.14 14.81
CA MET A 58 16.63 5.30 15.81
C MET A 58 16.09 6.22 16.90
N VAL A 59 14.76 6.24 17.06
CA VAL A 59 14.10 7.09 18.07
C VAL A 59 14.38 6.47 19.44
N PRO A 60 15.04 7.17 20.38
CA PRO A 60 15.29 6.65 21.71
C PRO A 60 13.96 6.42 22.43
N PHE A 61 13.75 5.21 22.95
CA PHE A 61 12.65 4.90 23.86
C PHE A 61 13.19 4.76 25.29
N ALA A 62 12.31 4.75 26.29
CA ALA A 62 12.73 4.61 27.68
C ALA A 62 13.49 3.28 27.87
N GLY A 63 14.76 3.35 28.31
CA GLY A 63 15.67 2.20 28.42
C GLY A 63 16.60 1.99 27.21
N PHE A 64 16.57 2.87 26.20
CA PHE A 64 17.55 2.86 25.11
C PHE A 64 18.93 3.33 25.61
N ASP A 65 19.92 2.42 25.60
CA ASP A 65 21.33 2.75 25.82
C ASP A 65 22.08 2.79 24.47
N PRO A 66 22.63 3.95 24.07
CA PRO A 66 23.35 4.09 22.81
C PRO A 66 24.68 3.32 22.76
N THR A 67 25.17 2.80 23.88
CA THR A 67 26.43 2.02 23.97
C THR A 67 26.24 0.52 23.78
N GLU A 68 25.00 0.03 23.75
CA GLU A 68 24.71 -1.36 23.42
C GLU A 68 24.89 -1.61 21.92
N LYS A 69 25.86 -2.47 21.55
CA LYS A 69 26.09 -2.87 20.16
C LYS A 69 24.82 -3.51 19.59
N SER A 70 24.20 -2.87 18.61
CA SER A 70 23.02 -3.39 17.92
C SER A 70 23.34 -4.68 17.16
N TRP A 71 22.83 -5.82 17.63
CA TRP A 71 22.89 -7.15 17.00
C TRP A 71 21.98 -7.31 15.76
N TRP A 72 21.75 -6.23 15.01
CA TRP A 72 20.82 -6.21 13.85
C TRP A 72 21.52 -5.78 12.57
N GLY A 73 22.72 -6.31 12.34
CA GLY A 73 23.45 -6.16 11.07
C GLY A 73 23.93 -7.53 10.58
N LYS A 74 23.06 -8.26 9.89
CA LYS A 74 23.39 -9.38 9.00
C LYS A 74 22.59 -9.26 7.72
#